data_AF-A0A6A3LPU6-F1
#
_entry.id   AF-A0A6A3LPU6-F1
#
_cell.length_a   1.000
_cell.length_b   1.000
_cell.length_c   1.000
_cell.angle_alpha   90.00
_cell.angle_beta   90.00
_cell.angle_gamma   90.00
#
_symmetry.space_group_name_H-M   'P 1'
#
loop_
_entity.id
_entity.type
_entity.pdbx_description
1 polymer ?
#
loop_
_entity_poly.entity_id
_entity_poly.type
_entity_poly.pdbx_seq_one_letter_code
_entity_poly.pdbx_strand_id
1 'polypeptide(L)'
;MPLQAACQVCGPRAGVAPESLFKCSRCQAVLDCGREHQTTHFPAHKALCRRIKKMRDLMEQEAHEVRNADEDDWTPANAFETHAGNFWKIHSTRPYMSAKMDLIRGLGRDRLELHKKLTRQLTEAFSLAHSKNKHFWGVMLDPAPLIQAPDPSFYSPGDKNEVRVWAEQNAMLWADHHEFIREYRGKMSK
;
A
#
# COMPACT_ATOMS: atom_id res chain seq x y z
N MET A 1 -7.01 -12.97 6.90
CA MET A 1 -5.71 -13.03 6.19
C MET A 1 -4.75 -12.03 6.84
N PRO A 2 -3.54 -12.45 7.26
CA PRO A 2 -2.51 -11.50 7.69
C PRO A 2 -2.11 -10.59 6.51
N LEU A 3 -1.81 -9.33 6.79
CA LEU A 3 -1.42 -8.36 5.76
C LEU A 3 0.01 -8.56 5.24
N GLN A 4 0.83 -9.25 6.03
CA GLN A 4 2.19 -9.63 5.67
C GLN A 4 2.21 -11.12 5.32
N ALA A 5 2.99 -11.49 4.31
CA ALA A 5 3.26 -12.87 3.93
C ALA A 5 4.69 -13.32 4.30
N ALA A 6 5.45 -12.49 5.02
CA ALA A 6 6.86 -12.69 5.32
C ALA A 6 7.20 -12.23 6.74
N CYS A 7 8.35 -12.66 7.24
CA CYS A 7 8.86 -12.21 8.54
C CYS A 7 9.24 -10.73 8.48
N GLN A 8 8.89 -9.96 9.52
CA GLN A 8 9.22 -8.52 9.59
C GLN A 8 10.71 -8.23 9.80
N VAL A 9 11.48 -9.23 10.22
CA VAL A 9 12.94 -9.11 10.44
C VAL A 9 13.71 -9.63 9.23
N CYS A 10 13.42 -10.86 8.77
CA CYS A 10 14.17 -11.47 7.67
C CYS A 10 13.66 -11.10 6.28
N GLY A 11 12.46 -10.54 6.16
CA GLY A 11 11.79 -10.43 4.88
C GLY A 11 11.42 -11.80 4.27
N PRO A 12 11.07 -11.83 2.98
CA PRO A 12 10.71 -13.05 2.26
C PRO A 12 11.93 -13.95 2.04
N ARG A 13 11.78 -15.26 2.24
CA ARG A 13 12.83 -16.27 2.01
C ARG A 13 12.28 -17.45 1.22
N ALA A 14 13.10 -18.01 0.33
CA ALA A 14 12.73 -19.22 -0.42
C ALA A 14 12.47 -20.38 0.55
N GLY A 15 11.39 -21.13 0.30
CA GLY A 15 11.00 -22.29 1.12
C GLY A 15 10.29 -21.96 2.44
N VAL A 16 10.09 -20.68 2.79
CA VAL A 16 9.33 -20.29 3.99
C VAL A 16 7.92 -19.86 3.58
N ALA A 17 6.96 -20.76 3.76
CA ALA A 17 5.54 -20.47 3.50
C ALA A 17 4.97 -19.52 4.57
N PRO A 18 4.09 -18.56 4.23
CA PRO A 18 3.48 -17.65 5.20
C PRO A 18 2.77 -18.37 6.36
N GLU A 19 2.23 -19.55 6.10
CA GLU A 19 1.53 -20.40 7.07
C GLU A 19 2.47 -21.00 8.12
N SER A 20 3.76 -21.14 7.78
CA SER A 20 4.80 -21.62 8.70
C SER A 20 5.32 -20.55 9.66
N LEU A 21 4.93 -19.28 9.47
CA LEU A 21 5.36 -18.16 10.31
C LEU A 21 4.47 -18.01 11.55
N PHE A 22 5.10 -17.61 12.65
CA PHE A 22 4.41 -17.33 13.90
C PHE A 22 3.70 -15.99 13.81
N LYS A 23 2.39 -16.02 14.01
CA LYS A 23 1.57 -14.80 14.20
C LYS A 23 1.78 -14.26 15.60
N CYS A 24 1.92 -12.95 15.74
CA CYS A 24 1.85 -12.31 17.05
C CYS A 24 0.52 -12.65 17.72
N SER A 25 0.53 -13.28 18.90
CA SER A 25 -0.68 -13.71 19.60
C SER A 25 -1.61 -12.54 19.94
N ARG A 26 -1.03 -11.35 20.19
CA ARG A 26 -1.78 -10.15 20.60
C ARG A 26 -2.46 -9.43 19.46
N CYS A 27 -1.81 -9.24 18.31
CA CYS A 27 -2.41 -8.50 17.19
C CYS A 27 -2.81 -9.39 16.00
N GLN A 28 -2.23 -10.59 15.89
CA GLN A 28 -2.39 -11.53 14.77
C GLN A 28 -2.10 -10.93 13.37
N ALA A 29 -1.55 -9.73 13.31
CA ALA A 29 -1.27 -9.00 12.08
C ALA A 29 0.18 -9.14 11.60
N VAL A 30 1.11 -9.31 12.54
CA VAL A 30 2.54 -9.43 12.31
C VAL A 30 2.95 -10.90 12.29
N LEU A 31 3.83 -11.25 11.35
CA LEU A 31 4.43 -12.56 11.19
C LEU A 31 5.93 -12.50 11.50
N ASP A 32 6.40 -13.48 12.26
CA ASP A 32 7.80 -13.67 12.63
C ASP A 32 8.20 -15.14 12.47
N CYS A 33 9.49 -15.43 12.24
CA CYS A 33 9.96 -16.81 12.16
C CYS A 33 9.94 -17.55 13.52
N GLY A 34 9.81 -16.81 14.61
CA GLY A 34 9.82 -17.36 15.96
C GLY A 34 9.87 -16.26 17.01
N ARG A 35 10.03 -16.66 18.28
CA ARG A 35 10.05 -15.75 19.43
C ARG A 35 11.21 -14.76 19.37
N GLU A 36 12.36 -15.16 18.86
CA GLU A 36 13.54 -14.31 18.72
C GLU A 36 13.26 -13.07 17.86
N HIS A 37 12.84 -13.27 16.61
CA HIS A 37 12.48 -12.16 15.72
C HIS A 37 11.30 -11.34 16.23
N GLN A 38 10.33 -11.98 16.90
CA GLN A 38 9.24 -11.26 17.54
C GLN A 38 9.76 -10.28 18.60
N THR A 39 10.68 -10.71 19.48
CA THR A 39 11.25 -9.84 20.52
C THR A 39 12.07 -8.71 19.91
N THR A 40 12.87 -8.98 18.88
CA THR A 40 13.65 -7.97 18.16
C THR A 40 12.76 -6.93 17.47
N HIS A 41 11.67 -7.36 16.82
CA HIS A 41 10.74 -6.47 16.14
C HIS A 41 9.73 -5.81 17.09
N PHE A 42 9.57 -6.30 18.33
CA PHE A 42 8.56 -5.81 19.28
C PHE A 42 8.61 -4.30 19.53
N PRO A 43 9.76 -3.66 19.77
CA PRO A 43 9.82 -2.22 19.97
C PRO A 43 9.23 -1.42 18.80
N ALA A 44 9.49 -1.85 17.57
CA ALA A 44 9.01 -1.19 16.36
C ALA A 44 7.49 -1.30 16.19
N HIS A 45 6.91 -2.48 16.41
CA HIS A 45 5.47 -2.69 16.23
C HIS A 45 4.63 -2.57 17.50
N LYS A 46 5.20 -2.26 18.67
CA LYS A 46 4.51 -2.18 19.97
C LYS A 46 3.26 -1.29 19.94
N ALA A 47 3.38 -0.09 19.35
CA ALA A 47 2.27 0.87 19.27
C ALA A 47 1.13 0.34 18.39
N LEU A 48 1.49 -0.19 17.21
CA LEU A 48 0.54 -0.82 16.28
C LEU A 48 -0.11 -2.06 16.91
N CYS A 49 0.67 -2.90 17.60
CA CYS A 49 0.20 -4.10 18.29
C CYS A 49 -0.88 -3.79 19.31
N ARG A 50 -0.66 -2.76 20.15
CA ARG A 50 -1.62 -2.33 21.17
C ARG A 50 -2.92 -1.83 20.53
N ARG A 51 -2.82 -1.03 19.48
CA ARG A 51 -3.97 -0.49 18.75
C ARG A 51 -4.79 -1.61 18.11
N ILE A 52 -4.15 -2.49 17.35
CA ILE A 52 -4.82 -3.63 16.69
C ILE A 52 -5.45 -4.55 17.71
N LYS A 53 -4.75 -4.86 18.81
CA LYS A 53 -5.31 -5.66 19.90
C LYS A 53 -6.61 -5.04 20.41
N LYS A 54 -6.61 -3.74 20.74
CA LYS A 54 -7.81 -3.04 21.23
C LYS A 54 -8.98 -3.13 20.23
N MET A 55 -8.73 -2.89 18.95
CA MET A 55 -9.77 -2.98 17.91
C MET A 55 -10.32 -4.40 17.77
N ARG A 56 -9.45 -5.41 17.87
CA ARG A 56 -9.85 -6.81 17.79
C ARG A 56 -10.64 -7.26 19.03
N ASP A 57 -10.20 -6.87 20.21
CA ASP A 57 -10.89 -7.19 21.47
C ASP A 57 -12.31 -6.58 21.45
N LEU A 58 -12.46 -5.33 20.97
CA LEU A 58 -13.77 -4.71 20.79
C LEU A 58 -14.61 -5.49 19.77
N MET A 59 -14.06 -5.80 18.59
CA MET A 59 -14.81 -6.58 17.58
C MET A 59 -15.27 -7.94 18.11
N GLU A 60 -14.45 -8.62 18.91
CA GLU A 60 -14.81 -9.91 19.52
C GLU A 60 -15.88 -9.76 20.60
N GLN A 61 -15.82 -8.70 21.41
CA GLN A 61 -16.87 -8.38 22.38
C GLN A 61 -18.21 -8.15 21.67
N GLU A 62 -18.25 -7.29 20.67
CA GLU A 62 -19.45 -7.01 19.89
C GLU A 62 -19.96 -8.26 19.16
N ALA A 63 -19.05 -9.12 18.67
CA ALA A 63 -19.43 -10.41 18.09
C ALA A 63 -20.03 -11.36 19.14
N HIS A 64 -19.54 -11.33 20.38
CA HIS A 64 -20.12 -12.10 21.46
C HIS A 64 -21.54 -11.62 21.78
N GLU A 65 -21.77 -10.31 21.82
CA GLU A 65 -23.09 -9.72 22.03
C GLU A 65 -24.06 -10.08 20.91
N VAL A 66 -23.65 -9.96 19.64
CA VAL A 66 -24.49 -10.34 18.49
C VAL A 66 -24.80 -11.84 18.44
N ARG A 67 -23.87 -12.71 18.89
CA ARG A 67 -24.07 -14.17 18.90
C ARG A 67 -25.03 -14.62 19.99
N ASN A 68 -25.00 -13.97 21.15
CA ASN A 68 -25.79 -14.35 22.33
C ASN A 68 -26.96 -13.41 22.58
N ALA A 69 -27.34 -12.57 21.61
CA ALA A 69 -28.52 -11.72 21.71
C ALA A 69 -29.78 -12.59 21.76
N ASP A 70 -30.67 -12.28 22.70
CA ASP A 70 -32.02 -12.79 22.73
C ASP A 70 -32.89 -12.06 21.70
N GLU A 71 -33.95 -12.71 21.23
CA GLU A 71 -34.87 -12.11 20.27
C GLU A 71 -35.77 -11.07 20.95
N ASP A 72 -35.82 -9.86 20.39
CA ASP A 72 -36.78 -8.81 20.73
C ASP A 72 -37.27 -8.07 19.47
N ASP A 73 -38.20 -7.12 19.64
CA ASP A 73 -38.83 -6.37 18.54
C ASP A 73 -37.83 -5.68 17.58
N TRP A 74 -36.58 -5.48 17.98
CA TRP A 74 -35.54 -4.76 17.23
C TRP A 74 -34.24 -5.56 17.04
N THR A 75 -34.10 -6.68 17.75
CA THR A 75 -32.87 -7.46 17.84
C THR A 75 -33.16 -8.91 17.48
N PRO A 76 -32.63 -9.42 16.36
CA PRO A 76 -32.77 -10.83 16.05
C PRO A 76 -31.86 -11.68 16.93
N ALA A 77 -32.34 -12.85 17.34
CA ALA A 77 -31.49 -13.85 18.00
C ALA A 77 -30.38 -14.32 17.05
N ASN A 78 -29.15 -14.36 17.58
CA ASN A 78 -27.93 -14.77 16.88
C ASN A 78 -27.89 -14.34 15.40
N ALA A 79 -27.74 -13.03 15.17
CA ALA A 79 -27.83 -12.47 13.82
C ALA A 79 -26.83 -13.07 12.81
N PHE A 80 -25.76 -13.73 13.27
CA PHE A 80 -24.78 -14.41 12.41
C PHE A 80 -25.37 -15.57 11.61
N GLU A 81 -26.31 -16.31 12.18
CA GLU A 81 -26.92 -17.47 11.52
C GLU A 81 -28.20 -17.07 10.77
N THR A 82 -28.95 -16.14 11.33
CA THR A 82 -30.30 -15.79 10.86
C THR A 82 -30.31 -14.64 9.84
N HIS A 83 -29.31 -13.74 9.88
CA HIS A 83 -29.33 -12.47 9.14
C HIS A 83 -28.01 -12.14 8.42
N ALA A 84 -27.25 -13.17 8.02
CA ALA A 84 -26.00 -13.02 7.28
C ALA A 84 -26.19 -12.11 6.04
N GLY A 85 -25.31 -11.10 5.92
CA GLY A 85 -25.36 -10.11 4.82
C GLY A 85 -26.26 -8.88 5.07
N ASN A 86 -27.14 -8.90 6.07
CA ASN A 86 -28.04 -7.78 6.37
C ASN A 86 -27.63 -6.92 7.57
N PHE A 87 -26.45 -7.14 8.13
CA PHE A 87 -26.01 -6.54 9.40
C PHE A 87 -26.12 -5.01 9.43
N TRP A 88 -25.72 -4.30 8.37
CA TRP A 88 -25.84 -2.84 8.35
C TRP A 88 -27.29 -2.31 8.43
N LYS A 89 -28.27 -3.12 8.02
CA LYS A 89 -29.69 -2.79 8.10
C LYS A 89 -30.26 -2.99 9.51
N ILE A 90 -29.60 -3.79 10.34
CA ILE A 90 -30.06 -4.16 11.70
C ILE A 90 -29.29 -3.32 12.72
N HIS A 91 -30.01 -2.48 13.45
CA HIS A 91 -29.38 -1.47 14.33
C HIS A 91 -28.46 -2.10 15.38
N SER A 92 -28.90 -3.19 16.03
CA SER A 92 -28.16 -3.90 17.07
C SER A 92 -26.85 -4.51 16.59
N THR A 93 -26.69 -4.81 15.30
CA THR A 93 -25.43 -5.39 14.76
C THR A 93 -24.47 -4.34 14.18
N ARG A 94 -24.88 -3.07 14.10
CA ARG A 94 -24.03 -1.96 13.60
C ARG A 94 -22.78 -1.72 14.44
N PRO A 95 -22.79 -1.82 15.78
CA PRO A 95 -21.58 -1.73 16.59
C PRO A 95 -20.51 -2.74 16.17
N TYR A 96 -20.86 -4.03 16.05
CA TYR A 96 -19.97 -5.07 15.51
C TYR A 96 -19.43 -4.72 14.12
N MET A 97 -20.31 -4.29 13.20
CA MET A 97 -19.86 -3.94 11.85
C MET A 97 -18.91 -2.74 11.84
N SER A 98 -19.14 -1.77 12.72
CA SER A 98 -18.26 -0.59 12.88
C SER A 98 -16.90 -0.99 13.43
N ALA A 99 -16.87 -1.81 14.50
CA ALA A 99 -15.64 -2.35 15.07
C ALA A 99 -14.85 -3.19 14.05
N LYS A 100 -15.54 -4.01 13.25
CA LYS A 100 -14.94 -4.79 12.17
C LYS A 100 -14.32 -3.91 11.08
N MET A 101 -15.01 -2.85 10.66
CA MET A 101 -14.47 -1.90 9.67
C MET A 101 -13.26 -1.14 10.21
N ASP A 102 -13.28 -0.76 11.48
CA ASP A 102 -12.15 -0.09 12.13
C ASP A 102 -10.94 -1.02 12.26
N LEU A 103 -11.15 -2.30 12.58
CA LEU A 103 -10.07 -3.30 12.54
C LEU A 103 -9.49 -3.44 11.13
N ILE A 104 -10.33 -3.59 10.09
CA ILE A 104 -9.87 -3.70 8.69
C ILE A 104 -9.06 -2.47 8.29
N ARG A 105 -9.57 -1.27 8.57
CA ARG A 105 -8.86 -0.01 8.29
C ARG A 105 -7.56 0.07 9.07
N GLY A 106 -7.59 -0.28 10.35
CA GLY A 106 -6.44 -0.24 11.26
C GLY A 106 -5.33 -1.19 10.83
N LEU A 107 -5.69 -2.35 10.30
CA LEU A 107 -4.75 -3.27 9.64
C LEU A 107 -4.16 -2.59 8.39
N GLY A 108 -4.99 -2.02 7.51
CA GLY A 108 -4.54 -1.48 6.22
C GLY A 108 -3.82 -0.12 6.22
N ARG A 109 -3.67 0.57 7.37
CA ARG A 109 -3.14 1.94 7.42
C ARG A 109 -1.73 2.09 6.87
N ASP A 110 -0.80 1.21 7.25
CA ASP A 110 0.61 1.39 6.87
C ASP A 110 0.82 1.25 5.36
N ARG A 111 0.09 0.33 4.71
CA ARG A 111 0.09 0.17 3.26
C ARG A 111 -0.51 1.39 2.55
N LEU A 112 -1.60 1.94 3.09
CA LEU A 112 -2.28 3.09 2.49
C LEU A 112 -1.42 4.36 2.60
N GLU A 113 -0.80 4.59 3.76
CA GLU A 113 0.07 5.76 3.97
C GLU A 113 1.37 5.65 3.17
N LEU A 114 1.96 4.45 3.05
CA LEU A 114 3.11 4.24 2.18
C LEU A 114 2.76 4.50 0.71
N HIS A 115 1.63 3.98 0.23
CA HIS A 115 1.17 4.21 -1.15
C HIS A 115 0.93 5.70 -1.40
N LYS A 116 0.24 6.41 -0.50
CA LYS A 116 0.04 7.87 -0.61
C LYS A 116 1.36 8.63 -0.65
N LYS A 117 2.31 8.29 0.22
CA LYS A 117 3.62 8.94 0.28
C LYS A 117 4.42 8.71 -1.00
N LEU A 118 4.44 7.47 -1.50
CA LEU A 118 5.13 7.12 -2.74
C LEU A 118 4.51 7.83 -3.95
N THR A 119 3.18 7.84 -4.05
CA THR A 119 2.47 8.57 -5.11
C THR A 119 2.79 10.06 -5.06
N ARG A 120 2.82 10.69 -3.88
CA ARG A 120 3.21 12.10 -3.73
C ARG A 120 4.64 12.34 -4.21
N GLN A 121 5.59 11.52 -3.77
CA GLN A 121 7.00 11.64 -4.15
C GLN A 121 7.19 11.48 -5.66
N LEU A 122 6.49 10.53 -6.28
CA LEU A 122 6.48 10.36 -7.73
C LEU A 122 5.93 11.62 -8.42
N THR A 123 4.77 12.14 -7.99
CA THR A 123 4.19 13.35 -8.59
C THR A 123 5.09 14.58 -8.45
N GLU A 124 5.75 14.75 -7.30
CA GLU A 124 6.72 15.83 -7.06
C GLU A 124 7.94 15.70 -7.99
N ALA A 125 8.52 14.51 -8.09
CA ALA A 125 9.66 14.24 -8.97
C ALA A 125 9.30 14.46 -10.45
N PHE A 126 8.12 13.99 -10.88
CA PHE A 126 7.62 14.20 -12.24
C PHE A 126 7.42 15.69 -12.55
N SER A 127 6.79 16.43 -11.63
CA SER A 127 6.56 17.87 -11.77
C SER A 127 7.87 18.65 -11.82
N LEU A 128 8.84 18.32 -10.95
CA LEU A 128 10.14 18.99 -10.90
C LEU A 128 10.97 18.73 -12.16
N ALA A 129 10.99 17.50 -12.66
CA ALA A 129 11.68 17.16 -13.90
C ALA A 129 11.07 17.93 -15.09
N HIS A 130 9.74 17.99 -15.15
CA HIS A 130 9.04 18.75 -16.19
C HIS A 130 9.27 20.26 -16.10
N SER A 131 9.32 20.83 -14.88
CA SER A 131 9.57 22.26 -14.69
C SER A 131 11.01 22.65 -15.03
N LYS A 132 11.98 21.76 -14.79
CA LYS A 132 13.38 21.99 -15.17
C LYS A 132 13.57 21.94 -16.68
N ASN A 133 12.97 20.95 -17.34
CA ASN A 133 13.02 20.86 -18.78
C ASN A 133 11.75 20.18 -19.32
N LYS A 134 10.89 20.98 -19.97
CA LYS A 134 9.60 20.50 -20.52
C LYS A 134 9.75 19.37 -21.53
N HIS A 135 10.92 19.24 -22.15
CA HIS A 135 11.21 18.21 -23.15
C HIS A 135 11.61 16.88 -22.52
N PHE A 136 12.05 16.86 -21.25
CA PHE A 136 12.61 15.71 -20.54
C PHE A 136 11.81 14.41 -20.79
N TRP A 137 10.53 14.41 -20.42
CA TRP A 137 9.68 13.21 -20.52
C TRP A 137 9.37 12.79 -21.96
N GLY A 138 9.36 13.73 -22.92
CA GLY A 138 9.17 13.41 -24.33
C GLY A 138 10.35 12.60 -24.87
N VAL A 139 11.57 13.04 -24.56
CA VAL A 139 12.80 12.35 -24.98
C VAL A 139 12.96 11.01 -24.27
N MET A 140 12.64 10.91 -22.98
CA MET A 140 12.72 9.65 -22.24
C MET A 140 11.76 8.56 -22.78
N LEU A 141 10.68 8.95 -23.45
CA LEU A 141 9.70 8.01 -24.02
C LEU A 141 10.04 7.57 -25.44
N ASP A 142 10.63 8.47 -26.20
CA ASP A 142 11.01 8.27 -27.59
C ASP A 142 12.28 9.06 -27.88
N PRO A 143 13.45 8.52 -27.51
CA PRO A 143 14.72 9.22 -27.68
C PRO A 143 15.21 9.18 -29.14
N ALA A 144 14.66 8.28 -29.96
CA ALA A 144 15.15 7.98 -31.31
C ALA A 144 15.22 9.21 -32.23
N PRO A 145 14.21 10.10 -32.30
CA PRO A 145 14.27 11.29 -33.17
C PRO A 145 15.38 12.27 -32.79
N LEU A 146 15.78 12.30 -31.51
CA LEU A 146 16.81 13.22 -31.01
C LEU A 146 18.22 12.62 -31.14
N ILE A 147 18.39 11.32 -30.86
CA ILE A 147 19.67 10.63 -31.03
C ILE A 147 20.07 10.56 -32.50
N GLN A 148 19.11 10.43 -33.42
CA GLN A 148 19.37 10.37 -34.86
C GLN A 148 19.60 11.75 -35.50
N ALA A 149 19.38 12.85 -34.77
CA ALA A 149 19.61 14.19 -35.28
C ALA A 149 21.12 14.50 -35.31
N PRO A 150 21.59 15.37 -36.23
CA PRO A 150 22.98 15.84 -36.23
C PRO A 150 23.39 16.42 -34.87
N ASP A 151 24.62 16.20 -34.44
CA ASP A 151 25.11 16.68 -33.14
C ASP A 151 24.98 18.20 -33.04
N PRO A 152 24.35 18.71 -31.96
CA PRO A 152 24.23 20.14 -31.77
C PRO A 152 25.60 20.74 -31.47
N SER A 153 25.89 21.90 -32.05
CA SER A 153 27.13 22.63 -31.77
C SER A 153 27.18 23.19 -30.33
N PHE A 154 26.03 23.34 -29.67
CA PHE A 154 25.90 23.79 -28.27
C PHE A 154 24.53 23.40 -27.69
N TYR A 155 24.43 23.39 -26.35
CA TYR A 155 23.17 23.27 -25.62
C TYR A 155 23.07 24.38 -24.55
N SER A 156 21.85 24.66 -24.12
CA SER A 156 21.52 25.61 -23.05
C SER A 156 20.57 24.98 -22.02
N PRO A 157 20.63 25.38 -20.74
CA PRO A 157 19.72 24.86 -19.73
C PRO A 157 18.24 25.03 -20.12
N GLY A 158 17.46 23.96 -20.06
CA GLY A 158 16.03 23.93 -20.39
C GLY A 158 15.69 23.66 -21.87
N ASP A 159 16.68 23.53 -22.76
CA ASP A 159 16.46 23.25 -24.18
C ASP A 159 16.36 21.75 -24.51
N LYS A 160 16.03 21.41 -25.76
CA LYS A 160 15.92 20.02 -26.21
C LYS A 160 17.26 19.29 -26.28
N ASN A 161 18.36 20.02 -26.47
CA ASN A 161 19.71 19.47 -26.66
C ASN A 161 20.33 19.06 -25.31
N GLU A 162 20.01 19.76 -24.22
CA GLU A 162 20.38 19.38 -22.86
C GLU A 162 19.82 17.99 -22.51
N VAL A 163 18.53 17.76 -22.81
CA VAL A 163 17.89 16.46 -22.57
C VAL A 163 18.47 15.38 -23.49
N ARG A 164 18.85 15.72 -24.72
CA ARG A 164 19.48 14.78 -25.64
C ARG A 164 20.78 14.22 -25.06
N VAL A 165 21.65 15.08 -24.52
CA VAL A 165 22.90 14.65 -23.86
C VAL A 165 22.59 13.73 -22.68
N TRP A 166 21.55 14.05 -21.88
CA TRP A 166 21.14 13.17 -20.79
C TRP A 166 20.60 11.83 -21.29
N ALA A 167 19.81 11.83 -22.36
CA ALA A 167 19.30 10.62 -22.97
C ALA A 167 20.42 9.77 -23.55
N GLU A 168 21.39 10.33 -24.27
CA GLU A 168 22.55 9.59 -24.80
C GLU A 168 23.40 8.97 -23.68
N GLN A 169 23.61 9.70 -22.58
CA GLN A 169 24.36 9.23 -21.42
C GLN A 169 23.62 8.17 -20.59
N ASN A 170 22.29 8.14 -20.65
CA ASN A 170 21.46 7.30 -19.79
C ASN A 170 20.59 6.28 -20.55
N ALA A 171 20.51 6.30 -21.88
CA ALA A 171 19.57 5.50 -22.68
C ALA A 171 19.64 3.99 -22.39
N MET A 172 20.84 3.50 -22.05
CA MET A 172 21.07 2.10 -21.68
C MET A 172 20.46 1.72 -20.31
N LEU A 173 20.20 2.69 -19.42
CA LEU A 173 19.67 2.47 -18.08
C LEU A 173 18.13 2.39 -18.01
N TRP A 174 17.42 2.87 -19.05
CA TRP A 174 15.97 3.10 -18.99
C TRP A 174 15.14 2.30 -20.00
N ALA A 175 15.79 1.48 -20.83
CA ALA A 175 15.14 0.69 -21.88
C ALA A 175 13.95 -0.16 -21.36
N ASP A 176 14.05 -0.65 -20.12
CA ASP A 176 13.05 -1.52 -19.48
C ASP A 176 11.87 -0.77 -18.82
N HIS A 177 11.87 0.57 -18.83
CA HIS A 177 10.88 1.39 -18.09
C HIS A 177 9.94 2.21 -18.99
N HIS A 178 10.03 2.08 -20.31
CA HIS A 178 9.26 2.88 -21.27
C HIS A 178 7.73 2.73 -21.12
N GLU A 179 7.21 1.55 -20.74
CA GLU A 179 5.76 1.34 -20.58
C GLU A 179 5.18 2.12 -19.38
N PHE A 180 5.91 2.17 -18.26
CA PHE A 180 5.51 2.89 -17.05
C PHE A 180 5.37 4.41 -17.32
N ILE A 181 6.30 4.98 -18.08
CA ILE A 181 6.30 6.41 -18.39
C ILE A 181 5.11 6.78 -19.31
N ARG A 182 4.72 5.90 -20.25
CA ARG A 182 3.58 6.16 -21.17
C ARG A 182 2.25 6.27 -20.42
N GLU A 183 2.01 5.39 -19.46
CA GLU A 183 0.76 5.36 -18.69
C GLU A 183 0.56 6.65 -17.86
N TYR A 184 1.64 7.17 -17.26
CA TYR A 184 1.55 8.36 -16.42
C TYR A 184 1.44 9.67 -17.19
N ARG A 185 2.02 9.77 -18.40
CA ARG A 185 1.87 10.97 -19.26
C ARG A 185 0.41 11.22 -19.64
N GLY A 186 -0.34 10.16 -19.97
CA GLY A 186 -1.75 10.27 -20.35
C GLY A 186 -2.66 10.84 -19.25
N LYS A 187 -2.23 10.75 -17.98
CA LYS A 187 -2.95 11.26 -16.81
C LYS A 187 -2.69 12.74 -16.51
N MET A 188 -1.71 13.36 -17.17
CA MET A 188 -1.34 14.77 -16.97
C MET A 188 -1.94 15.74 -18.01
N SER A 189 -2.54 15.23 -19.09
CA SER A 189 -3.16 16.05 -20.16
C SER A 189 -4.68 16.25 -19.99
N LYS A 190 -5.23 15.97 -18.81
CA LYS A 190 -6.57 16.37 -18.36
C LYS A 190 -6.42 17.31 -17.17
#